data_AF-A0A355FMJ6-F1
#
_entry.id   AF-A0A355FMJ6-F1
#
_cell.length_a   1.000
_cell.length_b   1.000
_cell.length_c   1.000
_cell.angle_alpha   90.00
_cell.angle_beta   90.00
_cell.angle_gamma   90.00
#
_symmetry.space_group_name_H-M   'P 1'
#
loop_
_entity.id
_entity.type
_entity.pdbx_description
1 polymer ?
#
loop_
_entity_poly.entity_id
_entity_poly.type
_entity_poly.pdbx_seq_one_letter_code
_entity_poly.pdbx_strand_id
1 'polypeptide(L)'
;MDEKQAELRFSRTTQLIGTTGLTTLQRARIAVVGVGGVGSYVVEALSRAGIGWLVLIDHDQSELSNTNRQLHALEGHYGQPKVEIMAERVKAINPNSIVVTRQTFVRDDNLASVFHGNLSYIVDAIDTV
;
A
#
# COMPACT_ATOMS: atom_id res chain seq x y z
N MET A 1 3.28 15.65 -13.86
CA MET A 1 4.65 15.12 -13.66
C MET A 1 5.28 15.00 -15.05
N ASP A 2 6.58 15.25 -15.17
CA ASP A 2 7.30 15.02 -16.43
C ASP A 2 7.22 13.52 -16.77
N GLU A 3 6.74 13.20 -17.97
CA GLU A 3 6.55 11.83 -18.48
C GLU A 3 7.86 11.02 -18.43
N LYS A 4 8.99 11.71 -18.64
CA LYS A 4 10.33 11.16 -18.54
C LYS A 4 10.72 10.73 -17.12
N GLN A 5 10.24 11.43 -16.09
CA GLN A 5 10.48 11.06 -14.69
C GLN A 5 9.67 9.82 -14.29
N ALA A 6 8.45 9.67 -14.83
CA ALA A 6 7.63 8.48 -14.61
C ALA A 6 8.32 7.23 -15.18
N GLU A 7 8.89 7.35 -16.38
CA GLU A 7 9.58 6.27 -17.08
C GLU A 7 10.88 5.86 -16.35
N LEU A 8 11.66 6.84 -15.85
CA LEU A 8 12.89 6.57 -15.10
C LEU A 8 12.65 5.83 -13.78
N ARG A 9 11.55 6.15 -13.07
CA ARG A 9 11.25 5.63 -11.72
C ARG A 9 11.19 4.11 -11.66
N PHE A 10 10.66 3.46 -12.70
CA PHE A 10 10.50 2.00 -12.76
C PHE A 10 11.35 1.33 -13.85
N SER A 11 12.30 2.06 -14.44
CA SER A 11 13.17 1.55 -15.52
C SER A 11 13.85 0.21 -15.21
N ARG A 12 14.38 0.04 -13.99
CA ARG A 12 14.99 -1.22 -13.54
C ARG A 12 13.98 -2.35 -13.36
N THR A 13 12.76 -2.03 -12.92
CA THR A 13 11.67 -3.00 -12.85
C THR A 13 11.29 -3.45 -14.26
N THR A 14 11.15 -2.51 -15.21
CA THR A 14 10.91 -2.84 -16.63
C THR A 14 11.98 -3.75 -17.21
N GLN A 15 13.26 -3.52 -16.91
CA GLN A 15 14.35 -4.39 -17.36
C GLN A 15 14.25 -5.82 -16.79
N LEU A 16 13.73 -5.97 -15.57
CA LEU A 16 13.60 -7.26 -14.90
C LEU A 16 12.41 -8.09 -15.41
N ILE A 17 11.24 -7.47 -15.58
CA ILE A 17 9.97 -8.17 -15.87
C ILE A 17 9.36 -7.83 -17.24
N GLY A 18 10.06 -7.00 -18.03
CA GLY A 18 9.58 -6.49 -19.31
C GLY A 18 8.47 -5.44 -19.19
N THR A 19 8.23 -4.75 -20.30
CA THR A 19 7.18 -3.71 -20.41
C THR A 19 5.78 -4.26 -20.12
N THR A 20 5.49 -5.48 -20.59
CA THR A 20 4.22 -6.16 -20.34
C THR A 20 4.00 -6.44 -18.86
N GLY A 21 5.06 -6.88 -18.16
CA GLY A 21 5.01 -7.12 -16.71
C GLY A 21 4.74 -5.84 -15.94
N LEU A 22 5.47 -4.76 -16.24
CA LEU A 22 5.23 -3.47 -15.58
C LEU A 22 3.82 -2.94 -15.87
N THR A 23 3.36 -3.02 -17.12
CA THR A 23 2.00 -2.58 -17.50
C THR A 23 0.93 -3.35 -16.74
N THR A 24 1.15 -4.65 -16.50
CA THR A 24 0.26 -5.48 -15.70
C THR A 24 0.22 -4.99 -14.25
N LEU A 25 1.37 -4.72 -13.63
CA LEU A 25 1.44 -4.17 -12.27
C LEU A 25 0.77 -2.79 -12.15
N GLN A 26 1.00 -1.91 -13.13
CA GLN A 26 0.40 -0.57 -13.17
C GLN A 26 -1.12 -0.59 -13.33
N ARG A 27 -1.69 -1.67 -13.88
CA ARG A 27 -3.15 -1.86 -13.97
C ARG A 27 -3.72 -2.64 -12.79
N ALA A 28 -2.87 -3.27 -11.99
CA ALA A 28 -3.30 -4.09 -10.88
C ALA A 28 -3.86 -3.24 -9.74
N ARG A 29 -4.92 -3.74 -9.12
CA ARG A 29 -5.54 -3.17 -7.93
C ARG A 29 -5.41 -4.16 -6.78
N ILE A 30 -4.59 -3.82 -5.79
CA ILE A 30 -4.26 -4.71 -4.67
C ILE A 30 -4.81 -4.13 -3.38
N ALA A 31 -5.53 -4.95 -2.61
CA ALA A 31 -5.90 -4.61 -1.24
C ALA A 31 -4.88 -5.21 -0.27
N VAL A 32 -4.46 -4.42 0.73
CA VAL A 32 -3.63 -4.87 1.84
C VAL A 32 -4.41 -4.64 3.13
N VAL A 33 -4.65 -5.73 3.86
CA VAL A 33 -5.44 -5.74 5.09
C VAL A 33 -4.50 -5.95 6.28
N GLY A 34 -4.48 -5.00 7.19
CA GLY A 34 -3.42 -4.86 8.19
C GLY A 34 -2.21 -4.15 7.59
N VAL A 35 -1.87 -2.99 8.16
CA VAL A 35 -0.71 -2.14 7.79
C VAL A 35 0.27 -2.10 8.97
N GLY A 36 0.42 -3.25 9.63
CA GLY A 36 1.32 -3.46 10.77
C GLY A 36 2.72 -3.91 10.35
N GLY A 37 3.29 -4.85 11.10
CA GLY A 37 4.69 -5.29 10.94
C GLY A 37 5.00 -6.03 9.64
N VAL A 38 3.99 -6.62 9.01
CA VAL A 38 4.11 -7.25 7.68
C VAL A 38 3.57 -6.31 6.61
N GLY A 39 2.32 -5.86 6.78
CA GLY A 39 1.61 -5.08 5.77
C GLY A 39 2.29 -3.77 5.38
N SER A 40 2.92 -3.06 6.32
CA SER A 40 3.62 -1.80 6.00
C SER A 40 4.78 -2.00 5.00
N TYR A 41 5.51 -3.12 5.09
CA TYR A 41 6.56 -3.47 4.12
C TYR A 41 5.99 -4.03 2.81
N VAL A 42 4.84 -4.72 2.86
CA VAL A 42 4.13 -5.13 1.63
C VAL A 42 3.74 -3.89 0.82
N VAL A 43 3.09 -2.91 1.46
CA VAL A 43 2.68 -1.65 0.81
C VAL A 43 3.89 -0.93 0.18
N GLU A 44 5.01 -0.87 0.91
CA GLU A 44 6.26 -0.30 0.41
C GLU A 44 6.77 -1.02 -0.84
N ALA A 45 6.87 -2.36 -0.78
CA ALA A 45 7.37 -3.16 -1.88
C ALA A 45 6.48 -3.05 -3.13
N LEU A 46 5.16 -3.11 -2.96
CA LEU A 46 4.19 -2.94 -4.04
C LEU A 46 4.28 -1.56 -4.68
N SER A 47 4.44 -0.51 -3.88
CA SER A 47 4.61 0.87 -4.37
C SER A 47 5.88 1.01 -5.21
N ARG A 48 6.99 0.41 -4.75
CA ARG A 48 8.28 0.42 -5.45
C ARG A 48 8.31 -0.47 -6.69
N ALA A 49 7.48 -1.51 -6.73
CA ALA A 49 7.29 -2.36 -7.90
C ALA A 49 6.44 -1.69 -9.00
N GLY A 50 5.77 -0.58 -8.70
CA GLY A 50 4.96 0.17 -9.67
C GLY A 50 3.50 -0.26 -9.72
N ILE A 51 2.96 -0.82 -8.63
CA ILE A 51 1.52 -1.07 -8.52
C ILE A 51 0.75 0.23 -8.67
N GLY A 52 -0.22 0.22 -9.59
CA GLY A 52 -0.98 1.42 -9.94
C GLY A 52 -2.13 1.74 -8.98
N TRP A 53 -2.65 0.76 -8.25
CA TRP A 53 -3.73 0.99 -7.29
C TRP A 53 -3.57 0.17 -6.01
N LEU A 54 -3.51 0.86 -4.88
CA LEU A 54 -3.46 0.26 -3.54
C LEU A 54 -4.70 0.63 -2.72
N VAL A 55 -5.30 -0.36 -2.07
CA VAL A 55 -6.36 -0.18 -1.08
C VAL A 55 -5.79 -0.60 0.27
N LEU A 56 -5.64 0.36 1.20
CA LEU A 56 -5.02 0.14 2.50
C LEU A 56 -6.11 0.09 3.57
N ILE A 57 -6.17 -1.01 4.32
CA ILE A 57 -7.19 -1.24 5.34
C ILE A 57 -6.50 -1.55 6.66
N ASP A 58 -6.63 -0.65 7.63
CA ASP A 58 -6.19 -0.84 9.01
C ASP A 58 -6.91 0.16 9.90
N HIS A 59 -7.37 -0.26 11.07
CA HIS A 59 -8.08 0.62 12.01
C HIS A 59 -7.15 1.44 12.91
N ASP A 60 -5.92 0.98 13.13
CA ASP A 60 -5.03 1.50 14.15
C ASP A 60 -4.37 2.82 13.78
N GLN A 61 -3.82 3.46 14.83
CA GLN A 61 -2.86 4.55 14.72
C GLN A 61 -1.44 4.04 14.98
N SER A 62 -0.43 4.81 14.54
CA SER A 62 0.98 4.51 14.81
C SER A 62 1.33 4.77 16.28
N GLU A 63 2.01 3.81 16.92
CA GLU A 63 2.45 3.93 18.31
C GLU A 63 3.98 3.82 18.44
N LEU A 64 4.56 4.38 19.49
CA LEU A 64 6.00 4.25 19.78
C LEU A 64 6.46 2.79 19.89
N SER A 65 5.60 1.91 20.42
CA SER A 65 5.87 0.47 20.54
C SER A 65 6.01 -0.24 19.18
N ASN A 66 5.60 0.41 18.08
CA ASN A 66 5.61 -0.15 16.74
C ASN A 66 6.96 0.04 16.04
N THR A 67 7.83 0.94 16.53
CA THR A 67 9.11 1.32 15.91
C THR A 67 10.04 0.15 15.62
N ASN A 68 9.98 -0.92 16.41
CA ASN A 68 10.85 -2.08 16.23
C ASN A 68 10.54 -2.91 14.97
N ARG A 69 9.37 -2.72 14.34
CA ARG A 69 8.88 -3.64 13.30
C ARG A 69 7.92 -3.05 12.28
N GLN A 70 7.51 -1.78 12.38
CA GLN A 70 6.56 -1.18 11.44
C GLN A 70 7.20 -0.01 10.72
N LEU A 71 7.14 -0.03 9.38
CA LEU A 71 7.87 0.92 8.54
C LEU A 71 7.47 2.39 8.76
N HIS A 72 6.20 2.64 9.13
CA HIS A 72 5.64 3.99 9.31
C HIS A 72 5.88 4.58 10.72
N ALA A 73 6.33 3.77 11.68
CA ALA A 73 6.49 4.16 13.08
C ALA A 73 7.79 4.97 13.31
N LEU A 74 7.74 6.23 12.91
CA LEU A 74 8.82 7.21 13.02
C LEU A 74 8.39 8.42 13.86
N GLU A 75 9.37 9.15 14.38
CA GLU A 75 9.13 10.41 15.08
C GLU A 75 8.29 11.37 14.22
N GLY A 76 7.29 12.00 14.82
CA GLY A 76 6.31 12.84 14.12
C GLY A 76 5.10 12.11 13.53
N HIS A 77 5.10 10.78 13.43
CA HIS A 77 3.95 10.00 12.94
C HIS A 77 3.09 9.35 14.04
N TYR A 78 3.56 9.34 15.29
CA TYR A 78 2.81 8.71 16.38
C TYR A 78 1.44 9.39 16.60
N GLY A 79 0.41 8.57 16.85
CA GLY A 79 -0.98 9.00 16.97
C GLY A 79 -1.70 9.25 15.65
N GLN A 80 -1.02 9.14 14.50
CA GLN A 80 -1.67 9.27 13.19
C GLN A 80 -2.16 7.91 12.66
N PRO A 81 -3.26 7.85 11.88
CA PRO A 81 -3.73 6.61 11.28
C PRO A 81 -2.66 5.95 10.40
N LYS A 82 -2.42 4.64 10.61
CA LYS A 82 -1.38 3.89 9.87
C LYS A 82 -1.60 3.95 8.36
N VAL A 83 -2.86 3.86 7.94
CA VAL A 83 -3.25 3.91 6.51
C VAL A 83 -2.93 5.25 5.86
N GLU A 84 -3.08 6.38 6.57
CA GLU A 84 -2.84 7.71 6.03
C GLU A 84 -1.33 7.97 5.89
N ILE A 85 -0.53 7.65 6.91
CA ILE A 85 0.95 7.76 6.83
C ILE A 85 1.47 6.95 5.63
N MET A 86 0.98 5.72 5.47
CA MET A 86 1.41 4.87 4.37
C MET A 86 0.88 5.35 3.00
N ALA A 87 -0.29 5.99 2.94
CA ALA A 87 -0.78 6.58 1.69
C ALA A 87 0.08 7.76 1.24
N GLU A 88 0.47 8.66 2.16
CA GLU A 88 1.41 9.74 1.87
C GLU A 88 2.75 9.20 1.36
N ARG A 89 3.25 8.15 2.04
CA ARG A 89 4.48 7.46 1.64
C ARG A 89 4.38 6.84 0.25
N VAL A 90 3.27 6.17 -0.07
CA VAL A 90 3.01 5.63 -1.42
C VAL A 90 3.03 6.75 -2.44
N LYS A 91 2.40 7.91 -2.16
CA LYS A 91 2.38 9.05 -3.08
C LYS A 91 3.76 9.67 -3.28
N ALA A 92 4.61 9.70 -2.25
CA ALA A 92 6.01 10.10 -2.41
C ALA A 92 6.79 9.12 -3.30
N ILE A 93 6.49 7.82 -3.20
CA ILE A 93 7.12 6.73 -3.98
C ILE A 93 6.54 6.57 -5.39
N ASN A 94 5.29 6.91 -5.63
CA ASN A 94 4.66 6.84 -6.94
C ASN A 94 3.47 7.81 -6.98
N PRO A 95 3.68 9.07 -7.41
CA PRO A 95 2.61 10.07 -7.45
C PRO A 95 1.39 9.67 -8.29
N ASN A 96 1.60 8.81 -9.29
CA ASN A 96 0.57 8.31 -10.19
C ASN A 96 -0.24 7.13 -9.60
N SER A 97 0.23 6.49 -8.53
CA SER A 97 -0.50 5.39 -7.90
C SER A 97 -1.78 5.92 -7.26
N ILE A 98 -2.92 5.27 -7.49
CA ILE A 98 -4.17 5.57 -6.80
C ILE A 98 -4.15 4.87 -5.46
N VAL A 99 -4.37 5.61 -4.37
CA VAL A 99 -4.36 5.06 -3.02
C VAL A 99 -5.72 5.34 -2.39
N VAL A 100 -6.35 4.30 -1.87
CA VAL A 100 -7.62 4.39 -1.14
C VAL A 100 -7.36 3.88 0.27
N THR A 101 -7.53 4.74 1.26
CA THR A 101 -7.41 4.39 2.68
C THR A 101 -8.77 4.05 3.26
N ARG A 102 -8.77 3.09 4.19
CA ARG A 102 -9.95 2.72 4.97
C ARG A 102 -9.52 2.47 6.40
N GLN A 103 -9.78 3.44 7.26
CA GLN A 103 -9.52 3.29 8.68
C GLN A 103 -10.63 2.46 9.35
N THR A 104 -10.58 1.15 9.19
CA THR A 104 -11.62 0.24 9.70
C THR A 104 -11.07 -1.15 9.96
N PHE A 105 -11.76 -1.91 10.81
CA PHE A 105 -11.48 -3.32 11.05
C PHE A 105 -12.30 -4.16 10.07
N VAL A 106 -11.72 -5.20 9.49
CA VAL A 106 -12.47 -6.10 8.62
C VAL A 106 -13.29 -7.06 9.47
N ARG A 107 -14.60 -7.10 9.22
CA ARG A 107 -15.57 -7.93 9.94
C ARG A 107 -16.50 -8.59 8.93
N ASP A 108 -17.10 -9.71 9.32
CA ASP A 108 -18.03 -10.47 8.48
C ASP A 108 -19.16 -9.59 7.91
N ASP A 109 -19.65 -8.64 8.70
CA ASP A 109 -20.74 -7.73 8.34
C ASP A 109 -20.34 -6.59 7.39
N ASN A 110 -19.04 -6.36 7.19
CA ASN A 110 -18.53 -5.26 6.37
C ASN A 110 -17.69 -5.69 5.17
N LEU A 111 -17.45 -7.00 4.97
CA LEU A 111 -16.64 -7.56 3.87
C LEU A 111 -17.01 -6.98 2.50
N ALA A 112 -18.30 -6.99 2.15
CA ALA A 112 -18.77 -6.48 0.86
C ALA A 112 -18.52 -4.97 0.69
N SER A 113 -18.55 -4.22 1.79
CA SER A 113 -18.24 -2.78 1.76
C SER A 113 -16.74 -2.56 1.60
N VAL A 114 -15.90 -3.33 2.32
CA VAL A 114 -14.43 -3.26 2.35
C VAL A 114 -13.82 -3.69 1.02
N PHE A 115 -14.28 -4.83 0.49
CA PHE A 115 -13.80 -5.40 -0.75
C PHE A 115 -14.83 -5.16 -1.85
N HIS A 116 -14.67 -4.06 -2.57
CA HIS A 116 -15.53 -3.73 -3.71
C HIS A 116 -14.73 -3.38 -4.97
N GLY A 117 -15.32 -3.71 -6.11
CA GLY A 117 -14.71 -3.58 -7.43
C GLY A 117 -13.72 -4.70 -7.75
N ASN A 118 -13.08 -4.60 -8.90
CA ASN A 118 -12.18 -5.64 -9.39
C ASN A 118 -10.80 -5.52 -8.72
N LEU A 119 -10.59 -6.29 -7.66
CA LEU A 119 -9.28 -6.50 -7.06
C LEU A 119 -8.53 -7.59 -7.85
N SER A 120 -7.27 -7.32 -8.17
CA SER A 120 -6.35 -8.30 -8.76
C SER A 120 -5.80 -9.26 -7.73
N TYR A 121 -5.63 -8.79 -6.48
CA TYR A 121 -5.11 -9.58 -5.37
C TYR A 121 -5.52 -8.97 -4.02
N ILE A 122 -5.55 -9.81 -2.98
CA ILE A 122 -5.69 -9.40 -1.58
C ILE A 122 -4.48 -9.94 -0.83
N VAL A 123 -3.82 -9.08 -0.07
CA VAL A 123 -2.79 -9.46 0.88
C VAL A 123 -3.36 -9.35 2.28
N ASP A 124 -3.53 -10.49 2.92
CA ASP A 124 -3.90 -10.58 4.33
C ASP A 124 -2.63 -10.51 5.19
N ALA A 125 -2.57 -9.49 6.04
CA ALA A 125 -1.52 -9.25 7.03
C ALA A 125 -2.13 -8.89 8.40
N ILE A 126 -3.32 -9.43 8.69
CA ILE A 126 -4.01 -9.33 9.98
C ILE A 126 -3.30 -10.23 11.01
N ASP A 127 -3.24 -9.78 12.26
CA ASP A 127 -2.62 -10.50 13.39
C ASP A 127 -3.64 -11.02 14.42
N THR A 128 -4.93 -10.76 14.19
CA THR A 128 -6.05 -11.22 15.02
C THR A 128 -6.79 -12.38 14.34
N VAL A 129 -7.10 -13.44 15.10
CA VAL A 129 -7.81 -14.65 14.64
C VAL A 129 -9.29 -14.57 14.97
#